data_AF-A0A359B306-F1
#
_entry.id   AF-A0A359B306-F1
#
_cell.length_a   1.000
_cell.length_b   1.000
_cell.length_c   1.000
_cell.angle_alpha   90.00
_cell.angle_beta   90.00
_cell.angle_gamma   90.00
#
_symmetry.space_group_name_H-M   'P 1'
#
loop_
_entity.id
_entity.type
_entity.pdbx_description
1 polymer ?
#
loop_
_entity_poly.entity_id
_entity_poly.type
_entity_poly.pdbx_seq_one_letter_code
_entity_poly.pdbx_strand_id
1 'polypeptide(L)'
;MILLALKEYYDRKAADPESDIAPEGFEKKELQFLVVIDAQGRFINIEDTREKMGNKLVAKTFLLPRSVGRSGSRGYETTFLLWDHIGYLLGLPVDDHKSIKQHQTWLKKLGELPQELSEDIGVKAVLLFYKTNELAKAIASLQIQECLKAPQCNMAFRLVSDVPVPCRERVREFVINNIKMTAPESDIKDEGKDKKNGMCLVTGECSRKFNIFH
;
A
#
# COMPACT_ATOMS: atom_id res chain seq x y z
N MET A 1 -17.06 5.23 -27.33
CA MET A 1 -15.63 5.30 -26.94
C MET A 1 -15.36 4.16 -25.98
N ILE A 2 -14.48 3.21 -26.33
CA ILE A 2 -14.31 1.95 -25.56
C ILE A 2 -13.82 2.18 -24.13
N LEU A 3 -13.01 3.21 -23.90
CA LEU A 3 -12.43 3.51 -22.59
C LEU A 3 -13.47 3.93 -21.55
N LEU A 4 -14.47 4.73 -21.96
CA LEU A 4 -15.58 5.11 -21.07
C LEU A 4 -16.41 3.88 -20.67
N ALA A 5 -16.73 3.01 -21.64
CA ALA A 5 -17.46 1.77 -21.37
C ALA A 5 -16.67 0.80 -20.48
N LEU A 6 -15.34 0.75 -20.61
CA LEU A 6 -14.47 -0.01 -19.72
C LEU A 6 -14.43 0.57 -18.30
N LYS A 7 -14.39 1.91 -18.16
CA LYS A 7 -14.50 2.57 -16.86
C LYS A 7 -15.85 2.28 -16.21
N GLU A 8 -16.95 2.49 -16.91
CA GLU A 8 -18.30 2.24 -16.40
C GLU A 8 -18.51 0.76 -16.03
N TYR A 9 -17.88 -0.16 -16.76
CA TYR A 9 -17.87 -1.58 -16.40
C TYR A 9 -17.06 -1.82 -15.11
N TYR A 10 -15.86 -1.23 -15.00
CA TYR A 10 -15.04 -1.30 -13.78
C TYR A 10 -15.77 -0.73 -12.58
N ASP A 11 -16.34 0.47 -12.67
CA ASP A 11 -17.03 1.15 -11.57
C ASP A 11 -18.21 0.29 -11.05
N ARG A 12 -19.00 -0.29 -11.95
CA ARG A 12 -20.09 -1.21 -11.58
C ARG A 12 -19.57 -2.48 -10.90
N LYS A 13 -18.48 -3.06 -11.39
CA LYS A 13 -17.90 -4.28 -10.83
C LYS A 13 -17.10 -4.03 -9.55
N ALA A 14 -16.52 -2.86 -9.34
CA ALA A 14 -15.84 -2.52 -8.10
C ALA A 14 -16.84 -2.20 -6.97
N ALA A 15 -18.04 -1.71 -7.31
CA ALA A 15 -19.13 -1.47 -6.37
C ALA A 15 -19.92 -2.73 -5.98
N ASP A 16 -19.77 -3.84 -6.72
CA ASP A 16 -20.42 -5.12 -6.48
C ASP A 16 -19.66 -5.91 -5.40
N PRO A 17 -20.25 -6.18 -4.21
CA PRO A 17 -19.59 -6.92 -3.13
C PRO A 17 -19.17 -8.35 -3.50
N GLU A 18 -19.83 -8.96 -4.49
CA GLU A 18 -19.56 -10.32 -4.97
C GLU A 18 -18.50 -10.36 -6.08
N SER A 19 -18.00 -9.20 -6.51
CA SER A 19 -17.01 -9.09 -7.55
C SER A 19 -15.59 -9.26 -7.01
N ASP A 20 -14.74 -9.90 -7.82
CA ASP A 20 -13.33 -10.09 -7.46
C ASP A 20 -12.47 -8.84 -7.72
N ILE A 21 -13.06 -7.76 -8.25
CA ILE A 21 -12.35 -6.54 -8.62
C ILE A 21 -12.05 -5.68 -7.38
N ALA A 22 -10.76 -5.41 -7.15
CA ALA A 22 -10.34 -4.47 -6.10
C ALA A 22 -10.78 -3.03 -6.43
N PRO A 23 -11.25 -2.26 -5.43
CA PRO A 23 -11.50 -0.83 -5.57
C PRO A 23 -10.26 -0.06 -6.06
N GLU A 24 -10.49 1.11 -6.66
CA GLU A 24 -9.40 1.93 -7.20
C GLU A 24 -8.39 2.29 -6.09
N GLY A 25 -7.10 2.20 -6.45
CA GLY A 25 -5.98 2.41 -5.51
C GLY A 25 -5.73 1.27 -4.52
N PHE A 26 -6.47 0.17 -4.61
CA PHE A 26 -6.20 -1.05 -3.89
C PHE A 26 -5.84 -2.20 -4.84
N GLU A 27 -5.29 -3.27 -4.26
CA GLU A 27 -5.12 -4.56 -4.91
C GLU A 27 -5.40 -5.69 -3.92
N LYS A 28 -5.86 -6.85 -4.41
CA LYS A 28 -5.90 -8.09 -3.62
C LYS A 28 -4.52 -8.73 -3.69
N LYS A 29 -3.85 -8.86 -2.54
CA LYS A 29 -2.49 -9.41 -2.46
C LYS A 29 -2.32 -10.35 -1.28
N GLU A 30 -1.52 -11.38 -1.51
CA GLU A 30 -1.08 -12.30 -0.47
C GLU A 30 -0.02 -11.66 0.44
N LEU A 31 -0.26 -11.74 1.75
CA LEU A 31 0.75 -11.49 2.77
C LEU A 31 1.11 -12.81 3.41
N GLN A 32 2.33 -13.30 3.21
CA GLN A 32 2.76 -14.61 3.68
C GLN A 32 2.96 -14.65 5.19
N PHE A 33 3.35 -13.53 5.80
CA PHE A 33 3.50 -13.42 7.24
C PHE A 33 3.03 -12.08 7.77
N LEU A 34 2.68 -12.04 9.05
CA LEU A 34 2.28 -10.83 9.76
C LEU A 34 3.17 -10.64 10.99
N VAL A 35 3.77 -9.46 11.13
CA VAL A 35 4.49 -9.08 12.35
C VAL A 35 3.46 -8.61 13.37
N VAL A 36 3.20 -9.42 14.38
CA VAL A 36 2.19 -9.14 15.40
C VAL A 36 2.83 -8.33 16.52
N ILE A 37 2.24 -7.18 16.80
CA ILE A 37 2.67 -6.25 17.84
C ILE A 37 1.47 -5.86 18.72
N ASP A 38 1.74 -5.37 19.91
CA ASP A 38 0.71 -4.71 20.72
C ASP A 38 0.61 -3.20 20.42
N ALA A 39 -0.34 -2.52 21.07
CA ALA A 39 -0.58 -1.08 20.86
C ALA A 39 0.60 -0.18 21.29
N GLN A 40 1.56 -0.71 22.07
CA GLN A 40 2.77 -0.02 22.47
C GLN A 40 3.96 -0.33 21.53
N GLY A 41 3.73 -1.09 20.46
CA GLY A 41 4.74 -1.48 19.50
C GLY A 41 5.63 -2.63 19.96
N ARG A 42 5.29 -3.33 21.05
CA ARG A 42 6.07 -4.48 21.52
C ARG A 42 5.84 -5.67 20.61
N PHE A 43 6.91 -6.33 20.22
CA PHE A 43 6.87 -7.55 19.41
C PHE A 43 6.24 -8.70 20.20
N ILE A 44 5.30 -9.41 19.57
CA ILE A 44 4.64 -10.58 20.14
C ILE A 44 5.11 -11.84 19.41
N ASN A 45 4.88 -11.93 18.10
CA ASN A 45 5.34 -13.03 17.25
C ASN A 45 5.29 -12.65 15.76
N ILE A 46 5.77 -13.55 14.91
CA ILE A 46 5.48 -13.52 13.47
C ILE A 46 4.47 -14.64 13.21
N GLU A 47 3.33 -14.29 12.65
CA GLU A 47 2.28 -15.23 12.25
C GLU A 47 2.50 -15.64 10.79
N ASP A 48 2.50 -16.94 10.52
CA ASP A 48 2.48 -17.49 9.15
C ASP A 48 1.01 -17.61 8.71
N THR A 49 0.66 -16.94 7.62
CA THR A 49 -0.72 -16.96 7.10
C THR A 49 -0.93 -18.04 6.03
N ARG A 50 0.12 -18.80 5.71
CA ARG A 50 0.11 -19.77 4.63
C ARG A 50 -0.52 -21.06 5.10
N GLU A 51 -1.38 -21.60 4.26
CA GLU A 51 -1.98 -22.91 4.44
C GLU A 51 -1.49 -23.86 3.36
N LYS A 52 -1.37 -25.14 3.72
CA LYS A 52 -0.97 -26.17 2.77
C LYS A 52 -2.19 -26.59 1.94
N MET A 53 -2.23 -26.16 0.69
CA MET A 53 -3.20 -26.60 -0.30
C MET A 53 -2.54 -27.58 -1.27
N GLY A 54 -2.69 -28.87 -0.99
CA GLY A 54 -1.99 -29.94 -1.71
C GLY A 54 -0.47 -29.85 -1.53
N ASN A 55 0.24 -29.59 -2.63
CA ASN A 55 1.71 -29.45 -2.64
C ASN A 55 2.20 -28.00 -2.57
N LYS A 56 1.30 -27.01 -2.51
CA LYS A 56 1.65 -25.59 -2.47
C LYS A 56 1.28 -24.99 -1.11
N LEU A 57 2.10 -24.05 -0.66
CA LEU A 57 1.74 -23.13 0.42
C LEU A 57 1.06 -21.92 -0.21
N VAL A 58 -0.18 -21.65 0.20
CA VAL A 58 -0.98 -20.52 -0.29
C VAL A 58 -1.19 -19.57 0.87
N ALA A 59 -0.75 -18.34 0.72
CA ALA A 59 -0.91 -17.29 1.73
C ALA A 59 -2.32 -16.72 1.73
N LYS A 60 -2.75 -16.18 2.86
CA LYS A 60 -4.01 -15.46 2.95
C LYS A 60 -3.95 -14.18 2.10
N THR A 61 -5.02 -13.93 1.34
CA THR A 61 -5.20 -12.72 0.54
C THR A 61 -5.85 -11.60 1.34
N PHE A 62 -5.34 -10.40 1.17
CA PHE A 62 -5.82 -9.17 1.81
C PHE A 62 -6.06 -8.08 0.76
N LEU A 63 -6.97 -7.16 1.05
CA LEU A 63 -7.12 -5.92 0.27
C LEU A 63 -6.14 -4.89 0.81
N LEU A 64 -5.13 -4.54 0.01
CA LEU A 64 -4.01 -3.67 0.42
C LEU A 64 -3.95 -2.40 -0.44
N PRO A 65 -3.38 -1.30 0.07
CA PRO A 65 -2.99 -0.17 -0.77
C PRO A 65 -2.14 -0.66 -1.93
N ARG A 66 -2.47 -0.24 -3.15
CA ARG A 66 -1.85 -0.73 -4.38
C ARG A 66 -0.33 -0.51 -4.36
N SER A 67 0.41 -1.56 -4.70
CA SER A 67 1.85 -1.51 -4.89
C SER A 67 2.23 -0.55 -6.02
N VAL A 68 3.41 0.05 -5.87
CA VAL A 68 3.99 0.96 -6.87
C VAL A 68 5.09 0.22 -7.62
N GLY A 69 5.15 0.38 -8.94
CA GLY A 69 6.16 -0.27 -9.77
C GLY A 69 7.59 0.08 -9.33
N ARG A 70 8.45 -0.94 -9.23
CA ARG A 70 9.88 -0.80 -8.94
C ARG A 70 10.67 -1.09 -10.20
N SER A 71 11.22 -0.05 -10.82
CA SER A 71 11.98 -0.18 -12.07
C SER A 71 13.40 0.38 -11.93
N GLY A 72 14.33 -0.22 -12.67
CA GLY A 72 15.73 0.22 -12.72
C GLY A 72 16.55 -0.11 -11.46
N SER A 73 17.80 0.36 -11.47
CA SER A 73 18.79 0.09 -10.41
C SER A 73 18.45 0.72 -9.05
N ARG A 74 17.56 1.72 -9.03
CA ARG A 74 17.09 2.43 -7.83
C ARG A 74 15.71 1.98 -7.34
N GLY A 75 15.19 0.86 -7.84
CA GLY A 75 13.89 0.32 -7.39
C GLY A 75 13.79 0.02 -5.89
N TYR A 76 14.92 -0.05 -5.18
CA TYR A 76 14.97 -0.17 -3.71
C TYR A 76 14.49 1.09 -2.96
N GLU A 77 14.37 2.24 -3.64
CA GLU A 77 13.93 3.51 -3.04
C GLU A 77 12.40 3.65 -2.99
N THR A 78 11.66 2.63 -3.47
CA THR A 78 10.20 2.63 -3.51
C THR A 78 9.65 1.50 -2.64
N THR A 79 8.97 1.85 -1.56
CA THR A 79 8.28 0.91 -0.67
C THR A 79 6.76 1.06 -0.79
N PHE A 80 6.00 0.04 -0.40
CA PHE A 80 4.54 0.14 -0.39
C PHE A 80 4.02 0.69 0.94
N LEU A 81 2.79 1.21 0.92
CA LEU A 81 2.21 1.88 2.07
C LEU A 81 1.86 0.87 3.18
N LEU A 82 2.69 0.79 4.21
CA LEU A 82 2.48 -0.01 5.43
C LEU A 82 2.48 -1.55 5.22
N TRP A 83 2.96 -2.02 4.07
CA TRP A 83 3.26 -3.43 3.80
C TRP A 83 4.39 -3.52 2.77
N ASP A 84 5.14 -4.63 2.76
CA ASP A 84 6.15 -4.90 1.74
C ASP A 84 6.78 -6.28 1.96
N HIS A 85 7.77 -6.64 1.16
CA HIS A 85 8.60 -7.80 1.43
C HIS A 85 9.57 -7.62 2.62
N ILE A 86 10.04 -8.73 3.18
CA ILE A 86 10.90 -8.80 4.38
C ILE A 86 12.11 -7.86 4.36
N GLY A 87 12.74 -7.64 3.21
CA GLY A 87 13.86 -6.70 3.07
C GLY A 87 13.54 -5.26 3.47
N TYR A 88 12.31 -4.79 3.24
CA TYR A 88 11.90 -3.46 3.70
C TYR A 88 11.51 -3.47 5.18
N LEU A 89 10.72 -4.46 5.63
CA LEU A 89 10.19 -4.44 7.00
C LEU A 89 11.25 -4.77 8.04
N LEU A 90 12.13 -5.73 7.78
CA LEU A 90 13.09 -6.27 8.74
C LEU A 90 14.56 -6.14 8.32
N GLY A 91 14.84 -5.66 7.11
CA GLY A 91 16.23 -5.56 6.62
C GLY A 91 16.91 -6.90 6.43
N LEU A 92 16.14 -7.91 6.01
CA LEU A 92 16.62 -9.28 5.82
C LEU A 92 16.62 -9.68 4.34
N PRO A 93 17.54 -10.56 3.92
CA PRO A 93 18.66 -11.15 4.68
C PRO A 93 19.75 -10.11 5.03
N VAL A 94 20.45 -10.28 6.17
CA VAL A 94 21.44 -9.30 6.67
C VAL A 94 22.68 -9.22 5.77
N ASP A 95 23.03 -10.31 5.10
CA ASP A 95 24.16 -10.44 4.18
C ASP A 95 23.87 -9.84 2.79
N ASP A 96 22.63 -9.47 2.49
CA ASP A 96 22.26 -8.78 1.26
C ASP A 96 22.34 -7.25 1.45
N HIS A 97 23.31 -6.59 0.81
CA HIS A 97 23.43 -5.13 0.84
C HIS A 97 22.17 -4.40 0.32
N LYS A 98 21.36 -5.06 -0.51
CA LYS A 98 20.09 -4.49 -1.00
C LYS A 98 19.05 -4.40 0.12
N SER A 99 18.96 -5.40 1.00
CA SER A 99 18.00 -5.41 2.11
C SER A 99 18.23 -4.25 3.07
N ILE A 100 19.50 -3.89 3.32
CA ILE A 100 19.88 -2.74 4.15
C ILE A 100 19.33 -1.44 3.54
N LYS A 101 19.51 -1.23 2.24
CA LYS A 101 19.00 -0.04 1.54
C LYS A 101 17.47 0.03 1.50
N GLN A 102 16.83 -1.13 1.32
CA GLN A 102 15.38 -1.26 1.34
C GLN A 102 14.85 -0.87 2.72
N HIS A 103 15.44 -1.42 3.78
CA HIS A 103 15.04 -1.10 5.15
C HIS A 103 15.24 0.37 5.51
N GLN A 104 16.36 0.97 5.08
CA GLN A 104 16.57 2.42 5.23
C GLN A 104 15.48 3.24 4.53
N THR A 105 15.09 2.84 3.33
CA THR A 105 13.99 3.47 2.58
C THR A 105 12.67 3.34 3.32
N TRP A 106 12.37 2.15 3.85
CA TRP A 106 11.18 1.89 4.65
C TRP A 106 11.11 2.82 5.87
N LEU A 107 12.16 2.87 6.68
CA LEU A 107 12.22 3.71 7.87
C LEU A 107 12.07 5.20 7.53
N LYS A 108 12.72 5.66 6.46
CA LYS A 108 12.57 7.02 5.96
C LYS A 108 11.11 7.32 5.60
N LYS A 109 10.45 6.42 4.85
CA LYS A 109 9.06 6.59 4.43
C LYS A 109 8.07 6.54 5.58
N LEU A 110 8.33 5.71 6.59
CA LEU A 110 7.55 5.73 7.85
C LEU A 110 7.69 7.08 8.59
N GLY A 111 8.88 7.67 8.59
CA GLY A 111 9.12 9.00 9.18
C GLY A 111 8.46 10.16 8.41
N GLU A 112 8.17 9.96 7.12
CA GLU A 112 7.50 10.93 6.25
C GLU A 112 5.97 10.78 6.22
N LEU A 113 5.39 9.84 7.00
CA LEU A 113 3.95 9.61 6.99
C LEU A 113 3.17 10.86 7.44
N PRO A 114 2.10 11.23 6.74
CA PRO A 114 1.22 12.34 7.14
C PRO A 114 0.66 12.15 8.55
N GLN A 115 0.39 13.27 9.24
CA GLN A 115 -0.14 13.27 10.61
C GLN A 115 -1.43 12.44 10.73
N GLU A 116 -2.27 12.50 9.70
CA GLU A 116 -3.55 11.80 9.68
C GLU A 116 -3.37 10.26 9.77
N LEU A 117 -2.33 9.70 9.16
CA LEU A 117 -1.99 8.28 9.31
C LEU A 117 -1.32 8.01 10.65
N SER A 118 -0.43 8.90 11.10
CA SER A 118 0.29 8.71 12.34
C SER A 118 -0.60 8.84 13.59
N GLU A 119 -1.86 9.24 13.44
CA GLU A 119 -2.87 9.24 14.49
C GLU A 119 -3.54 7.87 14.71
N ASP A 120 -3.54 6.99 13.71
CA ASP A 120 -4.09 5.64 13.83
C ASP A 120 -3.27 4.79 14.82
N ILE A 121 -3.96 4.03 15.67
CA ILE A 121 -3.32 3.23 16.73
C ILE A 121 -2.36 2.16 16.17
N GLY A 122 -2.68 1.56 15.02
CA GLY A 122 -1.84 0.55 14.38
C GLY A 122 -0.59 1.16 13.81
N VAL A 123 -0.72 2.28 13.10
CA VAL A 123 0.42 3.04 12.56
C VAL A 123 1.32 3.54 13.70
N LYS A 124 0.75 4.09 14.78
CA LYS A 124 1.51 4.49 15.98
C LYS A 124 2.33 3.33 16.55
N ALA A 125 1.72 2.15 16.69
CA ALA A 125 2.40 0.97 17.20
C ALA A 125 3.57 0.55 16.29
N VAL A 126 3.41 0.60 14.97
CA VAL A 126 4.51 0.35 14.01
C VAL A 126 5.64 1.35 14.20
N LEU A 127 5.32 2.64 14.34
CA LEU A 127 6.34 3.67 14.59
C LEU A 127 7.08 3.45 15.93
N LEU A 128 6.38 2.99 16.98
CA LEU A 128 6.97 2.67 18.27
C LEU A 128 7.86 1.42 18.23
N PHE A 129 7.46 0.40 17.46
CA PHE A 129 8.24 -0.82 17.23
C PHE A 129 9.66 -0.48 16.72
N TYR A 130 9.77 0.44 15.77
CA TYR A 130 11.07 0.84 15.21
C TYR A 130 11.88 1.83 16.07
N LYS A 131 11.24 2.49 17.06
CA LYS A 131 11.93 3.40 17.99
C LYS A 131 12.60 2.68 19.17
N THR A 132 12.30 1.40 19.33
CA THR A 132 12.73 0.57 20.46
C THR A 132 13.47 -0.67 19.95
N ASN A 133 13.96 -1.52 20.85
CA ASN A 133 14.72 -2.72 20.47
C ASN A 133 13.84 -3.90 19.97
N GLU A 134 12.61 -3.62 19.53
CA GLU A 134 11.64 -4.67 19.16
C GLU A 134 11.97 -5.30 17.80
N LEU A 135 12.59 -4.55 16.89
CA LEU A 135 13.12 -5.09 15.63
C LEU A 135 14.13 -6.22 15.86
N ALA A 136 15.05 -6.06 16.82
CA ALA A 136 16.02 -7.09 17.15
C ALA A 136 15.34 -8.37 17.67
N LYS A 137 14.27 -8.23 18.46
CA LYS A 137 13.47 -9.38 18.93
C LYS A 137 12.75 -10.08 17.78
N ALA A 138 12.20 -9.32 16.83
CA ALA A 138 11.55 -9.88 15.65
C ALA A 138 12.54 -10.66 14.78
N ILE A 139 13.74 -10.13 14.55
CA ILE A 139 14.81 -10.79 13.79
C ILE A 139 15.32 -12.05 14.50
N ALA A 140 15.35 -12.06 15.84
CA ALA A 140 15.76 -13.21 16.64
C ALA A 140 14.66 -14.30 16.76
N SER A 141 13.45 -14.05 16.25
CA SER A 141 12.33 -14.99 16.31
C SER A 141 12.62 -16.26 15.48
N LEU A 142 12.23 -17.42 15.99
CA LEU A 142 12.37 -18.70 15.29
C LEU A 142 11.66 -18.71 13.93
N GLN A 143 10.56 -17.97 13.80
CA GLN A 143 9.78 -17.87 12.57
C GLN A 143 10.54 -17.21 11.41
N ILE A 144 11.63 -16.47 11.68
CA ILE A 144 12.46 -15.87 10.63
C ILE A 144 13.05 -16.93 9.71
N GLN A 145 13.35 -18.13 10.23
CA GLN A 145 13.83 -19.23 9.40
C GLN A 145 12.82 -19.63 8.31
N GLU A 146 11.54 -19.62 8.63
CA GLU A 146 10.47 -19.88 7.65
C GLU A 146 10.22 -18.69 6.73
N CYS A 147 10.36 -17.46 7.25
CA CYS A 147 10.25 -16.23 6.44
C CYS A 147 11.30 -16.21 5.33
N LEU A 148 12.56 -16.53 5.64
CA LEU A 148 13.68 -16.52 4.69
C LEU A 148 13.57 -17.62 3.62
N LYS A 149 12.80 -18.69 3.86
CA LYS A 149 12.51 -19.73 2.86
C LYS A 149 11.42 -19.29 1.87
N ALA A 150 10.60 -18.30 2.23
CA ALA A 150 9.46 -17.89 1.44
C ALA A 150 9.88 -16.91 0.33
N PRO A 151 9.57 -17.20 -0.95
CA PRO A 151 9.87 -16.28 -2.04
C PRO A 151 9.17 -14.93 -1.84
N GLN A 152 9.94 -13.85 -1.96
CA GLN A 152 9.57 -12.47 -1.64
C GLN A 152 9.23 -12.24 -0.16
N CYS A 153 8.49 -13.11 0.53
CA CYS A 153 8.13 -12.91 1.93
C CYS A 153 7.41 -11.56 2.13
N ASN A 154 6.28 -11.37 1.42
CA ASN A 154 5.40 -10.21 1.62
C ASN A 154 4.81 -10.25 3.03
N MET A 155 4.88 -9.11 3.72
CA MET A 155 4.56 -8.97 5.12
C MET A 155 3.90 -7.62 5.42
N ALA A 156 3.17 -7.58 6.52
CA ALA A 156 2.67 -6.35 7.12
C ALA A 156 2.66 -6.48 8.64
N PHE A 157 2.48 -5.36 9.34
CA PHE A 157 2.22 -5.37 10.77
C PHE A 157 0.73 -5.58 11.06
N ARG A 158 0.43 -6.11 12.24
CA ARG A 158 -0.92 -6.28 12.77
C ARG A 158 -0.92 -6.09 14.29
N LEU A 159 -1.95 -5.43 14.82
CA LEU A 159 -2.19 -5.40 16.27
C LEU A 159 -2.78 -6.74 16.73
N VAL A 160 -2.52 -7.14 17.97
CA VAL A 160 -3.12 -8.35 18.56
C VAL A 160 -4.64 -8.36 18.35
N SER A 161 -5.15 -9.45 17.76
CA SER A 161 -6.57 -9.65 17.46
C SER A 161 -7.23 -8.60 16.55
N ASP A 162 -6.44 -7.90 15.74
CA ASP A 162 -6.93 -6.89 14.78
C ASP A 162 -6.70 -7.32 13.32
N VAL A 163 -7.09 -6.50 12.35
CA VAL A 163 -6.71 -6.63 10.94
C VAL A 163 -5.29 -6.10 10.71
N PRO A 164 -4.60 -6.49 9.62
CA PRO A 164 -3.31 -5.89 9.26
C PRO A 164 -3.42 -4.36 9.20
N VAL A 165 -2.39 -3.66 9.70
CA VAL A 165 -2.32 -2.20 9.71
C VAL A 165 -2.68 -1.55 8.37
N PRO A 166 -2.18 -2.00 7.20
CA PRO A 166 -2.58 -1.42 5.90
C PRO A 166 -4.08 -1.60 5.57
N CYS A 167 -4.77 -2.54 6.20
CA CYS A 167 -6.19 -2.80 6.00
C CYS A 167 -7.10 -1.99 6.94
N ARG A 168 -6.54 -1.22 7.88
CA ARG A 168 -7.32 -0.43 8.85
C ARG A 168 -8.04 0.72 8.18
N GLU A 169 -9.17 1.12 8.76
CA GLU A 169 -10.09 2.12 8.20
C GLU A 169 -9.39 3.44 7.84
N ARG A 170 -8.62 4.01 8.77
CA ARG A 170 -7.88 5.26 8.53
C ARG A 170 -6.92 5.19 7.34
N VAL A 171 -6.26 4.05 7.16
CA VAL A 171 -5.35 3.84 6.01
C VAL A 171 -6.14 3.73 4.71
N ARG A 172 -7.29 3.05 4.74
CA ARG A 172 -8.17 2.95 3.56
C ARG A 172 -8.72 4.33 3.16
N GLU A 173 -9.22 5.10 4.12
CA GLU A 173 -9.71 6.46 3.89
C GLU A 173 -8.64 7.37 3.31
N PHE A 174 -7.42 7.30 3.86
CA PHE A 174 -6.27 8.02 3.33
C PHE A 174 -6.04 7.72 1.85
N VAL A 175 -6.01 6.44 1.47
CA VAL A 175 -5.79 6.03 0.08
C VAL A 175 -6.93 6.56 -0.82
N ILE A 176 -8.19 6.42 -0.40
CA ILE A 176 -9.36 6.88 -1.16
C ILE A 176 -9.32 8.40 -1.37
N ASN A 177 -8.99 9.18 -0.33
CA ASN A 177 -8.96 10.63 -0.40
C ASN A 177 -7.83 11.14 -1.30
N ASN A 178 -6.65 10.51 -1.26
CA ASN A 178 -5.52 10.88 -2.12
C ASN A 178 -5.80 10.59 -3.61
N ILE A 179 -6.59 9.57 -3.93
CA ILE A 179 -7.04 9.30 -5.30
C ILE A 179 -8.01 10.38 -5.78
N LYS A 180 -8.98 10.76 -4.93
CA LYS A 180 -9.95 11.82 -5.27
C LYS A 180 -9.26 13.16 -5.54
N MET A 181 -8.24 13.51 -4.76
CA MET A 181 -7.46 14.74 -4.96
C MET A 181 -6.56 14.72 -6.20
N THR A 182 -6.21 13.54 -6.73
CA THR A 182 -5.39 13.40 -7.95
C THR A 182 -6.22 13.19 -9.22
N ALA A 183 -7.52 12.89 -9.08
CA ALA A 183 -8.47 13.07 -10.17
C ALA A 183 -8.59 14.58 -10.47
N PRO A 184 -8.52 15.01 -11.73
CA PRO A 184 -8.62 16.42 -12.05
C PRO A 184 -10.03 16.92 -11.69
N GLU A 185 -10.16 17.58 -10.54
CA GLU A 185 -11.22 18.54 -10.32
C GLU A 185 -11.02 19.64 -11.36
N SER A 186 -12.08 19.91 -12.11
CA SER A 186 -12.14 20.94 -13.14
C SER A 186 -12.17 22.33 -12.50
N ASP A 187 -11.12 22.69 -11.78
CA ASP A 187 -10.97 24.01 -11.19
C ASP A 187 -10.41 24.99 -12.22
N ILE A 188 -11.35 25.78 -12.74
CA ILE A 188 -11.10 26.98 -13.52
C ILE A 188 -10.31 27.96 -12.64
N LYS A 189 -9.01 28.11 -12.92
CA LYS A 189 -8.31 29.39 -12.72
C LYS A 189 -7.71 29.82 -14.05
N ASP A 190 -8.30 30.88 -14.56
CA ASP A 190 -7.98 31.53 -15.82
C ASP A 190 -6.74 32.40 -15.62
N GLU A 191 -5.74 32.25 -16.47
CA GLU A 191 -4.90 33.34 -16.99
C GLU A 191 -4.01 32.81 -18.13
N GLY A 192 -4.32 33.20 -19.37
CA GLY A 192 -3.32 33.29 -20.45
C GLY A 192 -3.28 32.22 -21.55
N LYS A 193 -4.18 32.35 -22.55
CA LYS A 193 -4.01 32.08 -24.01
C LYS A 193 -3.29 30.78 -24.48
N ASP A 194 -4.05 29.76 -24.90
CA ASP A 194 -4.13 29.26 -26.30
C ASP A 194 -5.23 28.18 -26.44
N LYS A 195 -6.11 28.26 -27.46
CA LYS A 195 -7.32 27.43 -27.57
C LYS A 195 -7.02 26.04 -28.18
N LYS A 196 -6.94 25.00 -27.34
CA LYS A 196 -7.08 23.58 -27.75
C LYS A 196 -8.21 22.92 -26.95
N ASN A 197 -9.26 22.45 -27.63
CA ASN A 197 -10.30 21.63 -27.02
C ASN A 197 -9.72 20.24 -26.71
N GLY A 198 -9.59 19.88 -25.44
CA GLY A 198 -9.31 18.51 -25.01
C GLY A 198 -10.62 17.78 -24.69
N MET A 199 -10.75 16.53 -25.15
CA MET A 199 -11.76 15.60 -24.63
C MET A 199 -11.06 14.63 -23.70
N CYS A 200 -11.57 14.47 -22.48
CA CYS A 200 -11.06 13.44 -21.59
C CYS A 200 -11.38 12.07 -22.20
N LEU A 201 -10.36 11.31 -22.58
CA LEU A 201 -10.53 9.99 -23.19
C LEU A 201 -11.09 8.94 -22.21
N VAL A 202 -11.15 9.27 -20.92
CA VAL A 202 -11.59 8.39 -19.85
C VAL A 202 -13.02 8.71 -19.42
N THR A 203 -13.38 9.99 -19.26
CA THR A 203 -14.74 10.43 -18.85
C THR A 203 -15.62 10.85 -20.01
N GLY A 204 -15.07 11.10 -21.20
CA GLY A 204 -15.81 11.62 -22.35
C GLY A 204 -16.23 13.08 -22.21
N GLU A 205 -15.82 13.75 -21.13
CA GLU A 205 -16.15 15.15 -20.89
C GLU A 205 -15.43 16.06 -21.90
N CYS A 206 -16.21 16.88 -22.59
CA CYS A 206 -15.73 17.93 -23.48
C CYS A 206 -15.57 19.22 -22.69
N SER A 207 -14.36 19.74 -22.56
CA SER A 207 -14.18 21.13 -22.11
C SER A 207 -14.60 22.08 -23.23
N ARG A 208 -15.79 22.68 -23.16
CA ARG A 208 -16.20 23.84 -24.00
C ARG A 208 -16.07 25.11 -23.18
N LYS A 209 -15.27 26.09 -23.62
CA LYS A 209 -15.35 27.48 -23.11
C LYS A 209 -16.13 28.35 -24.11
N PHE A 210 -17.21 28.97 -23.65
CA PHE A 210 -18.03 29.93 -24.42
C PHE A 210 -17.30 31.27 -24.58
N ASN A 211 -17.34 31.85 -25.79
CA ASN A 211 -16.98 33.24 -26.05
C ASN A 211 -18.09 34.15 -25.50
N ILE A 212 -17.74 35.15 -24.69
CA ILE A 212 -18.57 36.35 -24.53
C ILE A 212 -17.67 37.57 -24.71
N PHE A 213 -18.01 38.39 -25.71
CA PHE A 213 -17.49 39.74 -25.93
C PHE A 213 -18.02 40.66 -24.82
N HIS A 214 -17.14 41.36 -24.12
CA HIS A 214 -16.89 42.81 -24.29
C HIS A 214 -15.68 43.23 -23.46
#